data_AF-A0A957QB61-F1
#
_entry.id   AF-A0A957QB61-F1
#
_cell.length_a   1.000
_cell.length_b   1.000
_cell.length_c   1.000
_cell.angle_alpha   90.00
_cell.angle_beta   90.00
_cell.angle_gamma   90.00
#
_symmetry.space_group_name_H-M   'P 1'
#
loop_
_entity.id
_entity.type
_entity.pdbx_description
1 polymer ?
#
loop_
_entity_poly.entity_id
_entity_poly.type
_entity_poly.pdbx_seq_one_letter_code
_entity_poly.pdbx_strand_id
1 'polypeptide(L)' 'AELAAALGTVREVVSRSLSELQRLDLIEVDARRIRIVNRQGLEDLAGF' A
#
# COMPACT_ATOMS: atom_id res chain seq x y z
N ALA A 1 -11.02 6.17 5.52
CA ALA A 1 -10.54 7.55 5.71
C ALA A 1 -9.18 7.60 6.41
N GLU A 2 -8.82 6.58 7.21
CA GLU A 2 -7.65 6.62 8.09
C GLU A 2 -6.28 6.56 7.36
N LEU A 3 -6.10 5.75 6.30
CA LEU A 3 -4.82 5.69 5.57
C LEU A 3 -4.45 7.00 4.84
N ALA A 4 -5.45 7.68 4.25
CA ALA A 4 -5.23 8.95 3.55
C ALA A 4 -4.83 10.06 4.52
N ALA A 5 -5.45 10.09 5.70
CA ALA A 5 -5.09 11.01 6.77
C ALA A 5 -3.69 10.72 7.35
N ALA A 6 -3.31 9.45 7.48
CA ALA A 6 -1.99 9.04 7.97
C ALA A 6 -0.84 9.35 6.99
N LEU A 7 -1.12 9.38 5.68
CA LEU A 7 -0.14 9.66 4.63
C LEU A 7 -0.20 11.10 4.10
N GLY A 8 -1.11 11.93 4.62
CA GLY A 8 -1.27 13.33 4.19
C GLY A 8 -1.68 13.51 2.72
N THR A 9 -2.26 12.48 2.07
CA THR A 9 -2.52 12.46 0.61
C THR A 9 -3.99 12.19 0.30
N VAL A 10 -4.42 12.59 -0.91
CA VAL A 10 -5.80 12.42 -1.39
C VAL A 10 -6.13 10.93 -1.52
N ARG A 11 -7.35 10.52 -1.12
CA ARG A 11 -7.83 9.12 -1.14
C ARG A 11 -7.55 8.39 -2.46
N GLU A 12 -7.68 9.09 -3.58
CA GLU A 12 -7.45 8.55 -4.92
C GLU A 12 -6.00 8.13 -5.15
N VAL A 13 -5.03 8.93 -4.67
CA VAL A 13 -3.60 8.63 -4.78
C VAL A 13 -3.26 7.40 -3.94
N VAL A 14 -3.76 7.34 -2.71
CA VAL A 14 -3.56 6.17 -1.84
C VAL A 14 -4.16 4.91 -2.46
N SER A 15 -5.38 4.99 -3.00
CA SER A 15 -6.01 3.86 -3.69
C SER A 15 -5.19 3.40 -4.90
N ARG A 16 -4.64 4.32 -5.69
CA ARG A 16 -3.78 3.97 -6.83
C ARG A 16 -2.49 3.28 -6.38
N SER A 17 -1.81 3.82 -5.38
CA SER A 17 -0.59 3.22 -4.85
C SER A 17 -0.85 1.84 -4.24
N LEU A 18 -1.95 1.64 -3.50
CA LEU A 18 -2.31 0.33 -2.96
C LEU A 18 -2.59 -0.69 -4.08
N SER A 19 -3.28 -0.27 -5.15
CA SER A 19 -3.50 -1.13 -6.33
C SER A 19 -2.19 -1.52 -7.02
N GLU A 20 -1.24 -0.60 -7.13
CA GLU A 20 0.08 -0.88 -7.69
C GLU A 20 0.89 -1.83 -6.81
N LEU A 21 0.89 -1.63 -5.50
CA LEU A 21 1.55 -2.53 -4.54
C LEU A 21 0.92 -3.94 -4.54
N GLN A 22 -0.39 -4.03 -4.70
CA GLN A 22 -1.09 -5.32 -4.81
C GLN A 22 -0.77 -6.01 -6.14
N ARG A 23 -0.67 -5.26 -7.25
CA ARG A 23 -0.25 -5.81 -8.55
C ARG A 23 1.18 -6.37 -8.54
N LEU A 24 2.04 -5.82 -7.67
CA LEU A 24 3.42 -6.28 -7.50
C LEU A 24 3.55 -7.43 -6.48
N ASP A 25 2.44 -8.00 -6.01
CA ASP A 25 2.40 -9.04 -4.98
C ASP A 25 3.19 -8.64 -3.72
N LEU A 26 3.17 -7.35 -3.36
CA LEU A 26 3.81 -6.84 -2.15
C LEU A 26 2.85 -6.81 -0.96
N ILE A 27 1.59 -6.52 -1.25
CA ILE A 27 0.51 -6.46 -0.26
C ILE A 27 -0.73 -7.19 -0.78
N GLU A 28 -1.54 -7.67 0.16
CA GLU A 28 -2.91 -8.08 -0.09
C GLU A 28 -3.86 -7.11 0.60
N VAL A 29 -4.91 -6.70 -0.11
CA VAL A 29 -5.96 -5.85 0.43
C VAL A 29 -7.24 -6.67 0.54
N ASP A 30 -7.69 -6.87 1.77
CA ASP A 30 -9.04 -7.31 2.12
C ASP A 30 -9.85 -6.07 2.56
N ALA A 31 -11.18 -6.10 2.44
CA ALA A 31 -12.10 -4.95 2.53
C ALA A 31 -11.85 -3.97 3.70
N ARG A 32 -11.20 -4.41 4.79
CA ARG A 32 -10.78 -3.57 5.92
C ARG A 32 -9.36 -3.84 6.42
N ARG A 33 -8.56 -4.69 5.76
CA ARG A 33 -7.22 -5.07 6.24
C ARG A 33 -6.21 -5.11 5.09
N ILE A 34 -5.04 -4.55 5.34
CA ILE A 34 -3.88 -4.66 4.45
C ILE A 34 -2.91 -5.63 5.11
N ARG A 35 -2.47 -6.64 4.36
CA ARG A 35 -1.45 -7.61 4.78
C ARG A 35 -0.23 -7.43 3.90
N ILE A 36 0.95 -7.32 4.49
CA ILE A 36 2.21 -7.35 3.75
C ILE A 36 2.52 -8.81 3.46
N VAL A 37 2.63 -9.17 2.18
CA VAL A 37 2.98 -10.54 1.74
C VAL A 37 4.45 -10.64 1.34
N ASN A 38 5.05 -9.54 0.86
CA ASN A 38 6.47 -9.47 0.56
C ASN A 38 7.06 -8.19 1.17
N ARG A 39 7.64 -8.34 2.36
CA ARG A 39 8.25 -7.23 3.09
C ARG A 39 9.51 -6.71 2.42
N GLN A 40 10.38 -7.60 1.94
CA GLN A 40 11.64 -7.22 1.30
C GLN A 40 11.37 -6.39 0.04
N GLY A 41 10.46 -6.82 -0.84
CA GLY A 41 10.12 -6.06 -2.04
C GLY A 41 9.46 -4.70 -1.73
N LEU A 42 8.82 -4.56 -0.56
CA LEU A 42 8.28 -3.29 -0.10
C LEU A 42 9.39 -2.34 0.40
N GLU A 43 10.39 -2.88 1.10
CA GLU A 43 11.57 -2.15 1.58
C GLU A 43 12.44 -1.69 0.39
N ASP A 44 12.66 -2.55 -0.61
CA ASP A 44 13.39 -2.24 -1.84
C ASP A 44 12.71 -1.09 -2.62
N LEU A 45 11.37 -1.08 -2.69
CA LEU A 45 10.60 -0.03 -3.37
C LEU A 45 10.59 1.30 -2.60
N ALA A 46 10.67 1.22 -1.27
CA ALA A 46 10.80 2.38 -0.40
C ALA A 46 12.23 2.95 -0.37
N GLY A 47 13.21 2.22 -0.92
CA GLY A 47 14.61 2.64 -1.00
C GLY A 47 15.35 2.58 0.34
N PHE A 48 14.97 1.65 1.21
CA PHE A 48 15.69 1.36 2.46
C PHE A 48 16.87 0.42 2.26
#